data_AF-A0A2N2CZ05-F1
#
_entry.id   AF-A0A2N2CZ05-F1
#
_cell.length_a   1.000
_cell.length_b   1.000
_cell.length_c   1.000
_cell.angle_alpha   90.00
_cell.angle_beta   90.00
_cell.angle_gamma   90.00
#
_symmetry.space_group_name_H-M   'P 1'
#
loop_
_entity.id
_entity.type
_entity.pdbx_description
1 polymer ?
#
loop_
_entity_poly.entity_id
_entity_poly.type
_entity_poly.pdbx_seq_one_letter_code
_entity_poly.pdbx_strand_id
1 'polypeptide(L)'
;MKLDDFVLFNGESILNALRKINKNEKGFLIIVDQFYNATGTLTDGDLRRAFLKYKTIEDSVDTIYNQDYESLVASDRFSRAIELFKNSQIEFLPIVDDTGKLINIITKKNMHVLLLGDIKFDWYYPFLELDDLVLEHEIYDRPWGFYKTTFLNSYSQSKILNVRPSQELSLQEHQMREEYWVVISGIGEVVIGTSKKRIEAGSFIFVPKGCKHKLKNISNEQALMVAEVQLGEYFGEDDIVRYDSVYSEKEDCE
;
A
#
# COMPACT_ATOMS: atom_id res chain seq x y z
N MET A 1 -5.03 -1.53 -15.30
CA MET A 1 -5.12 -2.85 -16.01
C MET A 1 -6.56 -3.11 -16.44
N LYS A 2 -6.84 -4.05 -17.36
CA LYS A 2 -8.22 -4.39 -17.76
C LYS A 2 -8.69 -5.68 -17.10
N LEU A 3 -10.00 -5.83 -16.88
CA LEU A 3 -10.60 -7.04 -16.28
C LEU A 3 -10.18 -8.32 -17.02
N ASP A 4 -10.14 -8.28 -18.36
CA ASP A 4 -9.75 -9.44 -19.17
C ASP A 4 -8.34 -9.96 -18.87
N ASP A 5 -7.43 -9.14 -18.32
CA ASP A 5 -6.08 -9.58 -17.94
C ASP A 5 -6.09 -10.52 -16.72
N PHE A 6 -7.21 -10.57 -16.00
CA PHE A 6 -7.44 -11.40 -14.82
C PHE A 6 -8.34 -12.61 -15.09
N VAL A 7 -8.87 -12.75 -16.31
CA VAL A 7 -9.86 -13.79 -16.63
C VAL A 7 -9.25 -14.88 -17.50
N LEU A 8 -9.59 -16.12 -17.18
CA LEU A 8 -9.25 -17.32 -17.95
C LEU A 8 -10.49 -18.23 -18.07
N PHE A 9 -10.74 -18.78 -19.25
CA PHE A 9 -11.88 -19.67 -19.45
C PHE A 9 -11.56 -21.11 -18.98
N ASN A 10 -12.59 -21.82 -18.53
CA ASN A 10 -12.51 -23.27 -18.33
C ASN A 10 -11.97 -23.99 -19.57
N GLY A 11 -11.16 -25.01 -19.36
CA GLY A 11 -10.50 -25.78 -20.42
C GLY A 11 -9.21 -25.17 -20.99
N GLU A 12 -8.87 -23.93 -20.62
CA GLU A 12 -7.59 -23.34 -21.04
C GLU A 12 -6.37 -23.98 -20.36
N SER A 13 -5.19 -23.81 -20.97
CA SER A 13 -3.97 -24.42 -20.45
C SER A 13 -3.32 -23.63 -19.32
N ILE A 14 -2.53 -24.32 -18.51
CA ILE A 14 -1.66 -23.73 -17.49
C ILE A 14 -0.71 -22.68 -18.10
N LEU A 15 -0.23 -22.90 -19.33
CA LEU A 15 0.59 -21.91 -20.05
C LEU A 15 -0.14 -20.58 -20.26
N ASN A 16 -1.42 -20.60 -20.62
CA ASN A 16 -2.22 -19.38 -20.77
C ASN A 16 -2.43 -18.70 -19.42
N ALA A 17 -2.66 -19.47 -18.35
CA ALA A 17 -2.74 -18.95 -17.00
C ALA A 17 -1.46 -18.21 -16.59
N LEU A 18 -0.29 -18.84 -16.78
CA LEU A 18 1.02 -18.23 -16.50
C LEU A 18 1.23 -16.93 -17.28
N ARG A 19 0.85 -16.90 -18.57
CA ARG A 19 0.94 -15.68 -19.39
C ARG A 19 0.06 -14.56 -18.86
N LYS A 20 -1.18 -14.87 -18.44
CA LYS A 20 -2.11 -13.89 -17.88
C LYS A 20 -1.63 -13.36 -16.53
N ILE A 21 -1.17 -14.24 -15.64
CA ILE A 21 -0.60 -13.85 -14.35
C ILE A 21 0.64 -12.97 -14.54
N ASN A 22 1.55 -13.36 -15.43
CA ASN A 22 2.73 -12.53 -15.72
C ASN A 22 2.34 -11.16 -16.30
N LYS A 23 1.27 -11.09 -17.10
CA LYS A 23 0.78 -9.83 -17.67
C LYS A 23 0.11 -8.93 -16.61
N ASN A 24 -0.59 -9.52 -15.65
CA ASN A 24 -1.33 -8.76 -14.64
C ASN A 24 -0.51 -8.44 -13.38
N GLU A 25 0.63 -9.11 -13.16
CA GLU A 25 1.56 -8.85 -12.04
C GLU A 25 0.94 -8.97 -10.63
N LYS A 26 -0.26 -9.55 -10.50
CA LYS A 26 -0.94 -9.73 -9.20
C LYS A 26 -0.95 -11.18 -8.69
N GLY A 27 -0.51 -12.14 -9.49
CA GLY A 27 -0.38 -13.53 -9.05
C GLY A 27 -1.71 -14.31 -8.95
N PHE A 28 -2.80 -13.79 -9.53
CA PHE A 28 -4.10 -14.46 -9.51
C PHE A 28 -4.91 -14.28 -10.80
N LEU A 29 -5.89 -15.16 -11.00
CA LEU A 29 -6.91 -15.15 -12.05
C LEU A 29 -8.27 -15.58 -11.51
N ILE A 30 -9.33 -15.15 -12.19
CA ILE A 30 -10.68 -15.66 -12.05
C ILE A 30 -10.95 -16.62 -13.20
N ILE A 31 -11.39 -17.82 -12.85
CA ILE A 31 -11.80 -18.82 -13.84
C ILE A 31 -13.28 -18.61 -14.13
N VAL A 32 -13.63 -18.56 -15.42
CA VAL A 32 -15.01 -18.36 -15.87
C VAL A 32 -15.45 -19.43 -16.86
N ASP A 33 -16.75 -19.70 -16.88
CA ASP A 33 -17.35 -20.53 -17.92
C ASP A 33 -17.54 -19.75 -19.24
N GLN A 34 -18.08 -20.44 -20.25
CA GLN A 34 -18.41 -19.86 -21.56
C GLN A 34 -19.43 -18.70 -21.53
N PHE A 35 -20.20 -18.56 -20.44
CA PHE A 35 -21.17 -17.49 -20.22
C PHE A 35 -20.59 -16.35 -19.36
N TYR A 36 -19.30 -16.45 -19.00
CA TYR A 36 -18.58 -15.51 -18.15
C TYR A 36 -19.02 -15.55 -16.67
N ASN A 37 -19.62 -16.65 -16.22
CA ASN A 37 -19.90 -16.89 -14.81
C ASN A 37 -18.62 -17.26 -14.09
N ALA A 38 -18.37 -16.68 -12.93
CA ALA A 38 -17.22 -17.05 -12.12
C ALA A 38 -17.39 -18.49 -11.61
N THR A 39 -16.42 -19.35 -11.89
CA THR A 39 -16.42 -20.77 -11.48
C THR A 39 -15.32 -21.08 -10.47
N GLY A 40 -14.33 -20.20 -10.32
CA GLY A 40 -13.26 -20.35 -9.34
C GLY A 40 -12.18 -19.29 -9.42
N THR A 41 -11.13 -19.51 -8.63
CA THR A 41 -9.95 -18.65 -8.57
C THR A 41 -8.69 -19.48 -8.77
N LEU A 42 -7.66 -18.90 -9.36
CA LEU A 42 -6.36 -19.54 -9.58
C LEU A 42 -5.24 -18.60 -9.14
N THR A 43 -4.29 -19.11 -8.35
CA THR A 43 -3.15 -18.34 -7.84
C THR A 43 -1.82 -19.00 -8.19
N ASP A 44 -0.70 -18.29 -8.03
CA ASP A 44 0.64 -18.88 -8.09
C ASP A 44 0.80 -20.07 -7.13
N GLY A 45 0.10 -20.05 -5.99
CA GLY A 45 0.07 -21.16 -5.04
C GLY A 45 -0.52 -22.44 -5.64
N ASP A 46 -1.59 -22.31 -6.44
CA ASP A 46 -2.23 -23.43 -7.14
C ASP A 46 -1.34 -23.98 -8.24
N LEU A 47 -0.74 -23.10 -9.04
CA LEU A 47 0.21 -23.46 -10.09
C LEU A 47 1.42 -24.21 -9.53
N ARG A 48 2.02 -23.69 -8.45
CA ARG A 48 3.11 -24.36 -7.74
C ARG A 48 2.68 -25.75 -7.24
N ARG A 49 1.49 -25.88 -6.66
CA ARG A 49 0.96 -27.18 -6.21
C ARG A 49 0.73 -28.14 -7.39
N ALA A 50 0.30 -27.63 -8.54
CA ALA A 50 0.12 -28.42 -9.75
C ALA A 50 1.44 -29.00 -10.27
N PHE A 51 2.49 -28.19 -10.36
CA PHE A 51 3.81 -28.66 -10.80
C PHE A 51 4.43 -29.68 -9.85
N LEU A 52 4.23 -29.53 -8.53
CA LEU A 52 4.64 -30.53 -7.55
C LEU A 52 3.89 -31.87 -7.69
N LYS A 53 2.73 -31.86 -8.36
CA LYS A 53 1.94 -33.06 -8.72
C LYS A 53 2.20 -33.52 -10.17
N TYR A 54 3.32 -33.09 -10.76
CA TYR A 54 3.76 -33.49 -12.11
C TYR A 54 2.83 -33.05 -13.24
N LYS A 55 2.02 -32.00 -13.03
CA LYS A 55 1.30 -31.33 -14.12
C LYS A 55 2.29 -30.61 -15.04
N THR A 56 1.98 -30.54 -16.32
CA THR A 56 2.76 -29.80 -17.32
C THR A 56 2.05 -28.51 -17.72
N ILE A 57 2.74 -27.62 -18.45
CA ILE A 57 2.16 -26.34 -18.87
C ILE A 57 1.03 -26.50 -19.90
N GLU A 58 0.95 -27.67 -20.54
CA GLU A 58 -0.08 -28.03 -21.51
C GLU A 58 -1.37 -28.55 -20.85
N ASP A 59 -1.32 -28.96 -19.57
CA ASP A 59 -2.50 -29.44 -18.85
C ASP A 59 -3.55 -28.33 -18.68
N SER A 60 -4.82 -28.73 -18.62
CA SER A 60 -5.96 -27.83 -18.37
C SER A 60 -5.96 -27.29 -16.94
N VAL A 61 -6.31 -26.01 -16.80
CA VAL A 61 -6.51 -25.37 -15.50
C VAL A 61 -7.64 -25.98 -14.68
N ASP A 62 -8.60 -26.67 -15.32
CA ASP A 62 -9.79 -27.23 -14.67
C ASP A 62 -9.46 -28.21 -13.54
N THR A 63 -8.26 -28.77 -13.56
CA THR A 63 -7.80 -29.74 -12.56
C THR A 63 -7.04 -29.13 -11.38
N ILE A 64 -6.82 -27.81 -11.39
CA ILE A 64 -5.90 -27.15 -10.44
C ILE A 64 -6.46 -25.90 -9.77
N TYR A 65 -7.46 -25.23 -10.33
CA TYR A 65 -8.00 -24.00 -9.75
C TYR A 65 -8.89 -24.29 -8.52
N ASN A 66 -9.02 -23.31 -7.64
CA ASN A 66 -9.85 -23.41 -6.44
C ASN A 66 -11.31 -23.07 -6.73
N GLN A 67 -12.21 -24.05 -6.51
CA GLN A 67 -13.66 -23.91 -6.64
C GLN A 67 -14.35 -23.45 -5.34
N ASP A 68 -13.67 -23.56 -4.19
CA ASP A 68 -14.17 -23.07 -2.91
C ASP A 68 -13.64 -21.65 -2.68
N TYR A 69 -14.31 -20.67 -3.29
CA TYR A 69 -13.90 -19.28 -3.29
C TYR A 69 -15.04 -18.37 -2.82
N GLU A 70 -14.66 -17.24 -2.24
CA GLU A 70 -15.60 -16.19 -1.85
C GLU A 70 -15.75 -15.16 -2.98
N SER A 71 -16.95 -14.61 -3.12
CA SER A 71 -17.25 -13.54 -4.08
C SER A 71 -18.23 -12.53 -3.48
N LEU A 72 -18.36 -11.40 -4.16
CA LEU A 72 -19.29 -10.32 -3.84
C LEU A 72 -20.37 -10.25 -4.93
N VAL A 73 -21.62 -10.07 -4.54
CA VAL A 73 -22.72 -9.82 -5.48
C VAL A 73 -22.93 -8.31 -5.60
N ALA A 74 -23.25 -7.79 -6.78
CA ALA A 74 -23.50 -6.36 -6.99
C ALA A 74 -24.64 -5.78 -6.11
N SER A 75 -25.51 -6.63 -5.57
CA SER A 75 -26.55 -6.26 -4.60
C SER A 75 -26.05 -6.20 -3.14
N ASP A 76 -24.83 -6.66 -2.85
CA ASP A 76 -24.23 -6.63 -1.53
C ASP A 76 -23.93 -5.20 -1.06
N ARG A 77 -23.94 -5.02 0.25
CA ARG A 77 -23.39 -3.81 0.89
C ARG A 77 -21.87 -3.90 0.96
N PHE A 78 -21.18 -2.76 0.89
CA PHE A 78 -19.72 -2.72 1.02
C PHE A 78 -19.18 -3.35 2.32
N SER A 79 -19.97 -3.34 3.41
CA SER A 79 -19.62 -4.02 4.66
C SER A 79 -19.31 -5.51 4.49
N ARG A 80 -19.90 -6.17 3.47
CA ARG A 80 -19.62 -7.57 3.15
C ARG A 80 -18.17 -7.76 2.69
N ALA A 81 -17.64 -6.86 1.86
CA ALA A 81 -16.22 -6.88 1.47
C ALA A 81 -15.31 -6.73 2.68
N ILE A 82 -15.64 -5.80 3.59
CA ILE A 82 -14.87 -5.59 4.83
C ILE A 82 -14.87 -6.88 5.68
N GLU A 83 -16.01 -7.56 5.80
CA GLU A 83 -16.11 -8.83 6.54
C GLU A 83 -15.27 -9.93 5.92
N LEU A 84 -15.33 -10.11 4.59
CA LEU A 84 -14.57 -11.12 3.87
C LEU A 84 -13.05 -10.86 3.96
N PHE A 85 -12.61 -9.62 3.75
CA PHE A 85 -11.20 -9.24 3.83
C PHE A 85 -10.60 -9.26 5.24
N LYS A 86 -11.39 -9.48 6.31
CA LYS A 86 -10.85 -9.80 7.64
C LYS A 86 -10.08 -11.12 7.63
N ASN A 87 -10.44 -12.05 6.76
CA ASN A 87 -9.62 -13.25 6.55
C ASN A 87 -8.30 -12.83 5.89
N SER A 88 -7.18 -13.04 6.58
CA SER A 88 -5.85 -12.68 6.08
C SER A 88 -5.37 -13.55 4.90
N GLN A 89 -6.12 -14.58 4.52
CA GLN A 89 -5.82 -15.41 3.34
C GLN A 89 -6.51 -14.90 2.07
N ILE A 90 -7.50 -14.01 2.19
CA ILE A 90 -8.24 -13.44 1.07
C ILE A 90 -7.62 -12.09 0.72
N GLU A 91 -6.97 -12.02 -0.44
CA GLU A 91 -6.33 -10.81 -0.96
C GLU A 91 -7.10 -10.17 -2.12
N PHE A 92 -8.04 -10.91 -2.72
CA PHE A 92 -8.93 -10.43 -3.78
C PHE A 92 -10.29 -11.14 -3.73
N LEU A 93 -11.30 -10.49 -4.30
CA LEU A 93 -12.65 -11.01 -4.43
C LEU A 93 -13.19 -10.71 -5.84
N PRO A 94 -13.71 -11.72 -6.56
CA PRO A 94 -14.55 -11.51 -7.73
C PRO A 94 -15.83 -10.78 -7.33
N ILE A 95 -16.28 -9.86 -8.18
CA ILE A 95 -17.58 -9.21 -8.06
C ILE A 95 -18.44 -9.71 -9.21
N VAL A 96 -19.59 -10.29 -8.88
CA VAL A 96 -20.53 -10.88 -9.83
C VAL A 96 -21.87 -10.13 -9.80
N ASP A 97 -22.62 -10.22 -10.88
CA ASP A 97 -24.04 -9.82 -10.85
C ASP A 97 -24.91 -10.88 -10.15
N ASP A 98 -26.22 -10.62 -10.04
CA ASP A 98 -27.17 -11.54 -9.40
C ASP A 98 -27.32 -12.90 -10.13
N THR A 99 -26.75 -13.05 -11.34
CA THR A 99 -26.74 -14.29 -12.11
C THR A 99 -25.43 -15.08 -11.95
N GLY A 100 -24.43 -14.51 -11.27
CA GLY A 100 -23.11 -15.10 -11.09
C GLY A 100 -22.10 -14.70 -12.17
N LYS A 101 -22.47 -13.81 -13.10
CA LYS A 101 -21.58 -13.31 -14.15
C LYS A 101 -20.55 -12.38 -13.56
N LEU A 102 -19.28 -12.60 -13.87
CA LEU A 102 -18.20 -11.72 -13.43
C LEU A 102 -18.36 -10.32 -14.06
N ILE A 103 -18.44 -9.29 -13.21
CA ILE A 103 -18.52 -7.90 -13.63
C ILE A 103 -17.28 -7.10 -13.27
N ASN A 104 -16.59 -7.46 -12.17
CA ASN A 104 -15.44 -6.71 -11.68
C ASN A 104 -14.62 -7.55 -10.68
N ILE A 105 -13.50 -7.00 -10.21
CA ILE A 105 -12.64 -7.60 -9.18
C ILE A 105 -12.23 -6.49 -8.23
N ILE A 106 -12.26 -6.76 -6.93
CA ILE A 106 -11.70 -5.87 -5.90
C ILE A 106 -10.58 -6.60 -5.16
N THR A 107 -9.43 -5.97 -5.04
CA THR A 107 -8.36 -6.44 -4.14
C THR A 107 -8.51 -5.81 -2.77
N LYS A 108 -7.89 -6.43 -1.76
CA LYS A 108 -7.80 -5.86 -0.42
C LYS A 108 -7.11 -4.50 -0.43
N LYS A 109 -6.07 -4.35 -1.27
CA LYS A 109 -5.40 -3.06 -1.51
C LYS A 109 -6.38 -2.01 -2.04
N ASN A 110 -7.21 -2.35 -3.03
CA ASN A 110 -8.23 -1.42 -3.54
C ASN A 110 -9.22 -1.01 -2.46
N MET A 111 -9.67 -1.95 -1.61
CA MET A 111 -10.54 -1.62 -0.48
C MET A 111 -9.90 -0.59 0.46
N HIS A 112 -8.61 -0.74 0.77
CA HIS A 112 -7.89 0.23 1.59
C HIS A 112 -7.85 1.61 0.91
N VAL A 113 -7.53 1.68 -0.39
CA VAL A 113 -7.53 2.94 -1.14
C VAL A 113 -8.90 3.62 -1.13
N LEU A 114 -9.99 2.86 -1.34
CA LEU A 114 -11.36 3.40 -1.29
C LEU A 114 -11.70 3.99 0.08
N LEU A 115 -11.41 3.25 1.16
CA LEU A 115 -11.70 3.66 2.53
C LEU A 115 -10.95 4.92 2.95
N LEU A 116 -9.79 5.15 2.34
CA LEU A 116 -8.82 6.17 2.73
C LEU A 116 -8.81 7.39 1.78
N GLY A 117 -9.31 7.21 0.55
CA GLY A 117 -9.31 8.21 -0.52
C GLY A 117 -10.62 9.00 -0.71
N ASP A 118 -11.58 8.90 0.23
CA ASP A 118 -12.93 9.51 0.10
C ASP A 118 -13.62 9.17 -1.24
N ILE A 119 -13.37 7.96 -1.76
CA ILE A 119 -13.91 7.54 -3.04
C ILE A 119 -15.33 7.01 -2.81
N LYS A 120 -16.29 7.59 -3.53
CA LYS A 120 -17.67 7.08 -3.50
C LYS A 120 -17.69 5.64 -4.01
N PHE A 121 -18.17 4.76 -3.15
CA PHE A 121 -18.25 3.34 -3.42
C PHE A 121 -19.32 3.00 -4.47
N ASP A 122 -18.93 2.21 -5.48
CA ASP A 122 -19.80 1.59 -6.50
C ASP A 122 -19.14 0.28 -6.99
N TRP A 123 -19.88 -0.82 -7.06
CA TRP A 123 -19.35 -2.12 -7.53
C TRP A 123 -18.89 -2.11 -8.98
N TYR A 124 -19.36 -1.16 -9.79
CA TYR A 124 -18.94 -0.98 -11.18
C TYR A 124 -17.75 -0.03 -11.34
N TYR A 125 -17.22 0.52 -10.24
CA TYR A 125 -16.04 1.36 -10.25
C TYR A 125 -14.82 0.58 -10.76
N PRO A 126 -13.93 1.15 -11.60
CA PRO A 126 -12.76 0.46 -12.14
C PRO A 126 -11.67 0.25 -11.07
N PHE A 127 -11.89 -0.66 -10.11
CA PHE A 127 -11.00 -0.88 -8.97
C PHE A 127 -9.58 -1.26 -9.39
N LEU A 128 -9.41 -1.98 -10.50
CA LEU A 128 -8.10 -2.35 -11.06
C LEU A 128 -7.26 -1.17 -11.55
N GLU A 129 -7.84 0.04 -11.61
CA GLU A 129 -7.13 1.30 -11.87
C GLU A 129 -6.70 2.00 -10.56
N LEU A 130 -7.22 1.58 -9.40
CA LEU A 130 -6.84 2.13 -8.09
C LEU A 130 -5.51 1.61 -7.56
N ASP A 131 -4.94 0.57 -8.17
CA ASP A 131 -3.67 0.01 -7.70
C ASP A 131 -2.51 1.01 -7.78
N ASP A 132 -2.66 2.03 -8.65
CA ASP A 132 -1.73 3.14 -8.87
C ASP A 132 -1.97 4.32 -7.91
N LEU A 133 -3.12 4.34 -7.20
CA LEU A 133 -3.44 5.34 -6.18
C LEU A 133 -2.83 4.91 -4.85
N VAL A 134 -1.80 5.65 -4.45
CA VAL A 134 -0.81 5.26 -3.45
C VAL A 134 -1.40 5.11 -2.04
N LEU A 135 -1.24 3.91 -1.47
CA LEU A 135 -0.94 3.73 -0.04
C LEU A 135 0.40 3.00 0.03
N GLU A 136 1.47 3.75 -0.22
CA GLU A 136 2.83 3.24 -0.10
C GLU A 136 3.05 2.86 1.36
N HIS A 137 3.19 1.56 1.59
CA HIS A 137 3.70 1.00 2.84
C HIS A 137 5.23 0.83 2.75
N GLU A 138 5.85 1.59 1.87
CA GLU A 138 7.27 1.51 1.57
C GLU A 138 8.08 2.02 2.76
N ILE A 139 9.22 1.35 2.94
CA ILE A 139 10.21 1.68 3.96
C ILE A 139 11.39 2.29 3.22
N TYR A 140 11.71 3.53 3.56
CA TYR A 140 12.80 4.26 2.97
C TYR A 140 13.93 4.36 3.99
N ASP A 141 15.04 3.67 3.71
CA ASP A 141 16.26 3.83 4.49
C ASP A 141 16.88 5.21 4.21
N ARG A 142 17.45 5.80 5.26
CA ARG A 142 18.11 7.10 5.23
C ARG A 142 19.38 7.02 6.08
N PRO A 143 20.37 7.90 5.84
CA PRO A 143 21.60 7.91 6.65
C PRO A 143 21.34 8.03 8.16
N TRP A 144 20.28 8.74 8.56
CA TRP A 144 19.88 8.91 9.95
C TRP A 144 19.01 7.79 10.54
N GLY A 145 18.53 6.84 9.72
CA GLY A 145 17.56 5.84 10.14
C GLY A 145 16.66 5.37 9.00
N PHE A 146 15.36 5.34 9.21
CA PHE A 146 14.41 5.10 8.12
C PHE A 146 13.08 5.78 8.44
N TYR A 147 12.23 5.92 7.42
CA TYR A 147 10.81 6.18 7.64
C TYR A 147 9.97 5.18 6.87
N LYS A 148 8.76 4.94 7.38
CA LYS A 148 7.74 4.15 6.71
C LYS A 148 6.51 5.02 6.49
N THR A 149 6.06 5.14 5.26
CA THR A 149 4.74 5.73 4.99
C THR A 149 3.66 4.76 5.45
N THR A 150 2.70 5.26 6.22
CA THR A 150 1.57 4.46 6.73
C THR A 150 0.27 4.77 6.00
N PHE A 151 0.18 5.95 5.40
CA PHE A 151 -0.99 6.43 4.69
C PHE A 151 -0.61 7.63 3.82
N LEU A 152 -1.20 7.74 2.63
CA LEU A 152 -1.12 8.90 1.76
C LEU A 152 -2.46 9.07 1.05
N ASN A 153 -2.98 10.29 1.00
CA ASN A 153 -4.07 10.69 0.13
C ASN A 153 -3.87 12.13 -0.37
N SER A 154 -4.86 12.69 -1.07
CA SER A 154 -4.78 14.04 -1.64
C SER A 154 -4.61 15.18 -0.63
N TYR A 155 -4.87 14.93 0.65
CA TYR A 155 -4.91 15.97 1.69
C TYR A 155 -3.91 15.76 2.81
N SER A 156 -3.35 14.54 2.93
CA SER A 156 -2.49 14.19 4.06
C SER A 156 -1.58 13.00 3.76
N GLN A 157 -0.42 12.99 4.41
CA GLN A 157 0.51 11.88 4.46
C GLN A 157 0.83 11.55 5.92
N SER A 158 0.87 10.28 6.28
CA SER A 158 1.32 9.84 7.61
C SER A 158 2.54 8.95 7.49
N LYS A 159 3.53 9.18 8.35
CA LYS A 159 4.78 8.43 8.40
C LYS A 159 5.12 8.01 9.83
N ILE A 160 5.86 6.91 9.95
CA ILE A 160 6.61 6.55 11.15
C ILE A 160 8.09 6.71 10.86
N LEU A 161 8.74 7.62 11.57
CA LEU A 161 10.18 7.83 11.51
C LEU A 161 10.84 7.02 12.62
N ASN A 162 11.96 6.38 12.31
CA ASN A 162 12.85 5.74 13.27
C ASN A 162 14.25 6.33 13.10
N VAL A 163 14.64 7.22 14.01
CA VAL A 163 15.94 7.89 14.00
C VAL A 163 16.90 7.09 14.86
N ARG A 164 17.97 6.58 14.24
CA ARG A 164 19.00 5.76 14.90
C ARG A 164 19.69 6.55 16.02
N PRO A 165 20.30 5.87 17.00
CA PRO A 165 21.02 6.53 18.09
C PRO A 165 22.04 7.56 17.59
N SER A 166 22.07 8.71 18.25
CA SER A 166 22.95 9.84 17.95
C SER A 166 22.83 10.44 16.53
N GLN A 167 21.84 10.03 15.73
CA GLN A 167 21.60 10.56 14.39
C GLN A 167 20.59 11.73 14.41
N GLU A 168 20.55 12.48 13.32
CA GLU A 168 19.66 13.62 13.16
C GLU A 168 19.21 13.78 11.71
N LEU A 169 18.00 14.29 11.50
CA LEU A 169 17.57 14.74 10.18
C LEU A 169 18.31 16.05 9.82
N SER A 170 18.47 16.32 8.53
CA SER A 170 18.97 17.62 8.06
C SER A 170 18.05 18.75 8.49
N LEU A 171 18.59 19.96 8.69
CA LEU A 171 17.76 21.15 8.91
C LEU A 171 16.98 21.42 7.62
N GLN A 172 15.65 21.37 7.70
CA GLN A 172 14.80 21.42 6.52
C GLN A 172 13.58 22.33 6.71
N GLU A 173 12.92 22.67 5.61
CA GLU A 173 11.72 23.50 5.55
C GLU A 173 10.85 23.04 4.38
N HIS A 174 9.54 23.14 4.54
CA HIS A 174 8.53 22.81 3.54
C HIS A 174 7.62 24.02 3.34
N GLN A 175 7.27 24.38 2.09
CA GLN A 175 6.38 25.52 1.83
C GLN A 175 4.91 25.11 1.73
N MET A 176 4.66 23.89 1.22
CA MET A 176 3.31 23.49 0.83
C MET A 176 2.57 22.70 1.92
N ARG A 177 3.29 22.17 2.91
CA ARG A 177 2.75 21.32 3.99
C ARG A 177 3.14 21.77 5.40
N GLU A 178 2.23 21.55 6.34
CA GLU A 178 2.51 21.60 7.78
C GLU A 178 2.60 20.18 8.34
N GLU A 179 3.23 20.02 9.50
CA GLU A 179 3.47 18.71 10.09
C GLU A 179 3.13 18.67 11.57
N TYR A 180 2.61 17.52 11.99
CA TYR A 180 2.20 17.21 13.34
C TYR A 180 2.88 15.93 13.79
N TRP A 181 3.73 16.04 14.80
CA TRP A 181 4.54 14.93 15.27
C TRP A 181 4.15 14.52 16.68
N VAL A 182 4.12 13.21 16.93
CA VAL A 182 4.01 12.60 18.25
C VAL A 182 5.17 11.66 18.45
N VAL A 183 5.95 11.87 19.50
CA VAL A 183 7.03 10.94 19.86
C VAL A 183 6.41 9.67 20.45
N ILE A 184 6.62 8.54 19.79
CA ILE A 184 6.15 7.23 20.24
C ILE A 184 7.06 6.68 21.34
N SER A 185 8.38 6.75 21.12
CA SER A 185 9.38 6.21 22.05
C SER A 185 10.74 6.89 21.88
N GLY A 186 11.56 6.82 22.93
CA GLY A 186 12.91 7.38 22.93
C GLY A 186 12.94 8.84 23.39
N ILE A 187 14.13 9.44 23.30
CA ILE A 187 14.39 10.80 23.74
C ILE A 187 15.15 11.52 22.63
N GLY A 188 14.69 12.71 22.31
CA GLY A 188 15.24 13.51 21.24
C GLY A 188 15.34 14.98 21.59
N GLU A 189 15.68 15.73 20.57
CA GLU A 189 15.70 17.17 20.57
C GLU A 189 15.13 17.65 19.24
N VAL A 190 14.25 18.65 19.31
CA VAL A 190 13.67 19.28 18.14
C VAL A 190 14.05 20.74 18.08
N VAL A 191 14.35 21.22 16.88
CA VAL A 191 14.48 22.64 16.56
C VAL A 191 13.27 23.04 15.71
N ILE A 192 12.61 24.14 16.06
CA ILE A 192 11.51 24.76 15.30
C ILE A 192 11.76 26.26 15.25
N GLY A 193 12.09 26.78 14.06
CA GLY A 193 12.59 28.14 13.86
C GLY A 193 13.83 28.39 14.72
N THR A 194 13.71 29.27 15.71
CA THR A 194 14.79 29.58 16.67
C THR A 194 14.64 28.84 18.00
N SER A 195 13.54 28.10 18.18
CA SER A 195 13.26 27.37 19.41
C SER A 195 13.91 26.00 19.38
N LYS A 196 14.44 25.57 20.52
CA LYS A 196 15.11 24.29 20.68
C LYS A 196 14.58 23.62 21.94
N LYS A 197 14.06 22.40 21.82
CA LYS A 197 13.35 21.72 22.91
C LYS A 197 13.72 20.23 22.96
N ARG A 198 13.97 19.74 24.17
CA ARG A 198 14.09 18.29 24.43
C ARG A 198 12.70 17.65 24.37
N ILE A 199 12.61 16.49 23.73
CA ILE A 199 11.38 15.73 23.56
C ILE A 199 11.57 14.29 24.05
N GLU A 200 10.48 13.68 24.47
CA GLU A 200 10.40 12.30 24.95
C GLU A 200 9.04 11.70 24.56
N ALA A 201 8.84 10.41 24.79
CA ALA A 201 7.58 9.72 24.50
C ALA A 201 6.35 10.52 25.00
N GLY A 202 5.35 10.68 24.13
CA GLY A 202 4.16 11.48 24.40
C GLY A 202 4.30 12.98 24.09
N SER A 203 5.50 13.47 23.75
CA SER A 203 5.69 14.84 23.30
C SER A 203 5.00 15.07 21.96
N PHE A 204 4.27 16.19 21.86
CA PHE A 204 3.63 16.67 20.64
C PHE A 204 4.36 17.89 20.08
N ILE A 205 4.57 17.91 18.77
CA ILE A 205 5.26 18.98 18.05
C ILE A 205 4.42 19.38 16.84
N PHE A 206 4.23 20.68 16.64
CA PHE A 206 3.64 21.24 15.43
C PHE A 206 4.73 22.00 14.67
N VAL A 207 4.83 21.73 13.37
CA VAL A 207 5.75 22.36 12.42
C VAL A 207 4.93 23.16 11.40
N PRO A 208 4.89 24.51 11.51
CA PRO A 208 4.20 25.34 10.54
C PRO A 208 4.85 25.31 9.15
N LYS A 209 4.06 25.60 8.11
CA LYS A 209 4.56 25.88 6.75
C LYS A 209 5.63 26.98 6.78
N GLY A 210 6.69 26.81 6.00
CA GLY A 210 7.81 27.76 5.91
C GLY A 210 8.66 27.84 7.19
N CYS A 211 8.47 26.95 8.16
CA CYS A 211 9.27 26.93 9.38
C CYS A 211 10.43 25.94 9.26
N LYS A 212 11.66 26.42 9.48
CA LYS A 212 12.83 25.57 9.58
C LYS A 212 12.71 24.64 10.78
N HIS A 213 12.95 23.36 10.59
CA HIS A 213 12.85 22.37 11.64
C HIS A 213 13.88 21.27 11.49
N LYS A 214 14.21 20.64 12.63
CA LYS A 214 15.19 19.55 12.70
C LYS A 214 14.86 18.62 13.86
N LEU A 215 14.97 17.32 13.62
CA LEU A 215 14.79 16.28 14.63
C LEU A 215 16.11 15.56 14.88
N LYS A 216 16.50 15.43 16.14
CA LYS A 216 17.71 14.73 16.57
C LYS A 216 17.39 13.68 17.61
N ASN A 217 17.93 12.48 17.45
CA ASN A 217 18.02 11.51 18.53
C ASN A 217 19.23 11.82 19.40
N ILE A 218 19.00 12.15 20.68
CA ILE A 218 20.07 12.48 21.64
C ILE A 218 20.49 11.30 22.50
N SER A 219 19.82 10.15 22.36
CA SER A 219 20.22 8.89 22.98
C SER A 219 21.30 8.20 22.16
N ASN A 220 22.27 7.58 22.85
CA ASN A 220 23.36 6.82 22.22
C ASN A 220 23.04 5.32 22.07
N GLU A 221 21.91 4.86 22.61
CA GLU A 221 21.57 3.42 22.65
C GLU A 221 20.21 3.13 22.02
N GLN A 222 19.19 3.91 22.37
CA GLN A 222 17.82 3.74 21.91
C GLN A 222 17.52 4.60 20.69
N ALA A 223 16.76 4.04 19.75
CA ALA A 223 16.19 4.79 18.63
C ALA A 223 15.06 5.72 19.09
N LEU A 224 14.89 6.83 18.39
CA LEU A 224 13.79 7.77 18.56
C LEU A 224 12.73 7.46 17.51
N MET A 225 11.53 7.09 17.94
CA MET A 225 10.41 6.80 17.04
C MET A 225 9.38 7.93 17.11
N VAL A 226 8.99 8.44 15.95
CA VAL A 226 8.05 9.56 15.82
C VAL A 226 6.97 9.20 14.81
N ALA A 227 5.72 9.36 15.20
CA ALA A 227 4.60 9.41 14.27
C ALA A 227 4.47 10.83 13.73
N GLU A 228 4.37 10.97 12.42
CA GLU A 228 4.26 12.24 11.72
C GLU A 228 3.00 12.22 10.85
N VAL A 229 2.20 13.27 10.95
CA VAL A 229 1.10 13.57 10.03
C VAL A 229 1.39 14.88 9.34
N GLN A 230 1.47 14.85 8.02
CA GLN A 230 1.66 16.00 7.15
C GLN A 230 0.31 16.39 6.55
N LEU A 231 -0.04 17.68 6.58
CA LEU A 231 -1.27 18.21 5.97
C LEU A 231 -0.91 19.22 4.86
N GLY A 232 -1.52 19.05 3.69
CA GLY A 232 -1.25 19.86 2.49
C GLY A 232 -1.81 19.21 1.24
N GLU A 233 -1.53 19.82 0.09
CA GLU A 233 -1.95 19.30 -1.22
C GLU A 233 -0.77 18.70 -2.02
N TYR A 234 0.45 18.79 -1.46
CA TYR A 234 1.68 18.35 -2.10
C TYR A 234 2.68 17.82 -1.06
N PHE A 235 3.27 16.65 -1.33
CA PHE A 235 4.15 15.93 -0.40
C PHE A 235 5.46 15.44 -1.04
N GLY A 236 5.78 15.93 -2.25
CA GLY A 236 6.99 15.58 -2.99
C GLY A 236 8.27 16.03 -2.28
N GLU A 237 9.39 15.36 -2.58
CA GLU A 237 10.72 15.69 -2.01
C GLU A 237 11.26 17.04 -2.49
N ASP A 238 10.77 17.54 -3.62
CA ASP A 238 11.11 18.86 -4.20
C ASP A 238 10.49 20.05 -3.45
N ASP A 239 9.50 19.82 -2.57
CA ASP A 239 9.04 20.84 -1.60
C ASP A 239 10.03 21.01 -0.42
N ILE A 240 11.03 20.14 -0.30
CA ILE A 240 11.97 20.13 0.82
C ILE A 240 13.21 20.98 0.50
N VAL A 241 13.36 22.09 1.23
CA VAL A 241 14.60 22.88 1.21
C VAL A 241 15.49 22.46 2.39
N ARG A 242 16.67 21.91 2.11
CA ARG A 242 17.65 21.48 3.12
C ARG A 242 18.74 22.55 3.29
N TYR A 243 18.99 22.99 4.52
CA TYR A 243 19.91 24.09 4.84
C TYR A 243 21.26 23.63 5.39
N ASP A 244 21.31 22.46 6.01
CA ASP A 244 22.55 21.85 6.50
C ASP A 244 22.64 20.43 5.93
N SER A 245 23.61 20.16 5.05
CA SER A 245 23.85 18.79 4.56
C SER A 245 24.71 18.03 5.57
N VAL A 246 24.09 17.45 6.61
CA VAL A 246 24.78 16.49 7.48
C VAL A 246 25.21 15.25 6.69
N TYR A 247 24.45 14.93 5.64
CA TYR A 247 24.70 13.85 4.69
C TYR A 247 24.66 14.46 3.28
N SER A 248 25.73 14.32 2.50
CA SER A 248 25.90 14.98 1.20
C SER A 248 25.03 14.35 0.10
N GLU A 249 24.57 15.17 -0.86
CA GLU A 249 23.59 14.95 -1.95
C GLU A 249 23.85 13.82 -2.98
N LYS A 250 24.61 12.77 -2.65
CA LYS A 250 24.88 11.65 -3.58
C LYS A 250 24.00 10.42 -3.41
N GLU A 251 23.06 10.42 -2.47
CA GLU A 251 22.24 9.23 -2.17
C GLU A 251 20.72 9.46 -2.32
N ASP A 252 20.26 10.67 -2.67
CA ASP A 252 18.82 11.02 -2.73
C ASP A 252 18.23 10.96 -4.16
N CYS A 253 18.83 10.19 -5.06
CA CYS A 253 18.24 9.86 -6.36
C CYS A 253 18.34 8.36 -6.63
N GLU A 254 17.31 7.62 -6.21
CA GLU A 254 16.70 6.49 -6.94
C GLU A 254 15.36 6.12 -6.31
#